data_AF-A0A7J0G852-F1
#
_entry.id   AF-A0A7J0G852-F1
#
_cell.length_a   1.000
_cell.length_b   1.000
_cell.length_c   1.000
_cell.angle_alpha   90.00
_cell.angle_beta   90.00
_cell.angle_gamma   90.00
#
_symmetry.space_group_name_H-M   'P 1'
#
loop_
_entity.id
_entity.type
_entity.pdbx_description
1 polymer ?
#
loop_
_entity_poly.entity_id
_entity_poly.type
_entity_poly.pdbx_seq_one_letter_code
_entity_poly.pdbx_strand_id
1 'polypeptide(L)'
;MRRVRPMLTSEVTRHETGPLSGYPTMTKENMTPATWAPLSNADFNRTIIDRGIDLTDLTCLPISTGWFGESEESRRLIKVQCYSMKGIANFYMRPIKGLTVLLDMDTKEVIHIVDQGKNIPIPKAADTDYRFSALNTQQLRLKKPDILGATRGPEFCHRGRAFGPVGKLGISL
;
A
#
# COMPACT_ATOMS: atom_id res chain seq x y z
N MET A 1 22.43 -5.27 -0.02
CA MET A 1 23.21 -5.18 1.24
C MET A 1 22.54 -6.04 2.30
N ARG A 2 23.23 -7.06 2.83
CA ARG A 2 22.75 -7.84 3.98
C ARG A 2 23.74 -7.70 5.12
N ARG A 3 23.26 -7.26 6.29
CA ARG A 3 24.06 -7.10 7.50
C ARG A 3 23.45 -7.95 8.60
N VAL A 4 24.23 -8.87 9.16
CA VAL A 4 23.79 -9.73 10.26
C VAL A 4 24.51 -9.30 11.52
N ARG A 5 23.73 -8.80 12.47
CA ARG A 5 24.18 -8.42 13.82
C ARG A 5 23.45 -9.31 14.82
N PRO A 6 24.12 -10.26 15.49
CA PRO A 6 23.53 -10.95 16.62
C PRO A 6 23.17 -9.91 17.67
N MET A 7 21.96 -9.95 18.23
CA MET A 7 21.55 -8.91 19.20
C MET A 7 22.24 -9.06 20.57
N LEU A 8 22.92 -10.19 20.81
CA LEU A 8 23.68 -10.48 22.03
C LEU A 8 25.03 -9.77 22.06
N THR A 9 25.61 -9.47 20.89
CA THR A 9 26.88 -8.76 20.77
C THR A 9 26.65 -7.52 19.92
N SER A 10 27.18 -6.37 20.34
CA SER A 10 27.08 -5.13 19.55
C SER A 10 27.92 -5.17 18.26
N GLU A 11 28.27 -6.34 17.76
CA GLU A 11 29.20 -6.57 16.67
C GLU A 11 28.50 -7.15 15.43
N VAL A 12 28.98 -6.74 14.26
CA VAL A 12 28.45 -7.23 12.98
C VAL A 12 29.25 -8.45 12.56
N THR A 13 28.62 -9.62 12.67
CA THR A 13 29.26 -10.89 12.32
C THR A 13 29.37 -11.16 10.83
N ARG A 14 28.52 -10.53 10.01
CA ARG A 14 28.54 -10.72 8.55
C ARG A 14 28.03 -9.49 7.84
N HIS A 15 28.76 -9.07 6.81
CA HIS A 15 28.39 -7.95 5.96
C HIS A 15 28.68 -8.30 4.50
N GLU A 16 27.62 -8.35 3.69
CA GLU A 16 27.71 -8.70 2.27
C GLU A 16 27.21 -7.59 1.36
N THR A 17 28.06 -7.27 0.38
CA THR A 17 27.89 -6.19 -0.60
C THR A 17 27.93 -6.69 -2.05
N GLY A 18 27.97 -8.00 -2.28
CA GLY A 18 27.97 -8.58 -3.63
C GLY A 18 26.66 -8.34 -4.39
N PRO A 19 26.69 -8.44 -5.74
CA PRO A 19 25.49 -8.30 -6.55
C PRO A 19 24.49 -9.39 -6.18
N LEU A 20 23.29 -8.97 -5.80
CA LEU A 20 22.16 -9.85 -5.56
C LEU A 20 21.16 -9.64 -6.70
N SER A 21 20.49 -10.71 -7.11
CA SER A 21 19.38 -10.60 -8.04
C SER A 21 18.23 -9.81 -7.41
N GLY A 22 17.70 -8.84 -8.16
CA GLY A 22 16.55 -8.04 -7.75
C GLY A 22 16.83 -6.98 -6.69
N TYR A 23 15.75 -6.33 -6.25
CA TYR A 23 15.81 -5.20 -5.32
C TYR A 23 15.20 -5.55 -3.95
N PRO A 24 15.61 -4.84 -2.88
CA PRO A 24 15.01 -5.03 -1.55
C PRO A 24 13.50 -4.77 -1.54
N THR A 25 12.83 -5.31 -0.52
CA THR A 25 11.43 -4.96 -0.24
C THR A 25 11.27 -3.45 -0.14
N MET A 26 10.28 -2.91 -0.84
CA MET A 26 9.94 -1.49 -0.78
C MET A 26 9.62 -1.08 0.66
N THR A 27 10.28 -0.03 1.16
CA THR A 27 10.01 0.52 2.49
C THR A 27 8.92 1.59 2.43
N LYS A 28 8.41 2.01 3.59
CA LYS A 28 7.47 3.15 3.67
C LYS A 28 8.12 4.44 3.16
N GLU A 29 9.40 4.62 3.45
CA GLU A 29 10.21 5.76 3.01
C GLU A 29 10.43 5.76 1.49
N ASN A 30 10.30 4.61 0.81
CA ASN A 30 10.26 4.55 -0.64
C ASN A 30 8.84 4.79 -1.19
N MET A 31 7.83 4.16 -0.57
CA MET A 31 6.44 4.22 -1.00
C MET A 31 5.90 5.65 -0.97
N THR A 32 6.10 6.35 0.14
CA THR A 32 5.53 7.68 0.36
C THR A 32 5.99 8.68 -0.72
N PRO A 33 7.29 8.91 -0.97
CA PRO A 33 7.72 9.78 -2.07
C PRO A 33 7.20 9.36 -3.44
N ALA A 34 7.11 8.05 -3.72
CA ALA A 34 6.61 7.55 -5.01
C ALA A 34 5.14 7.91 -5.27
N THR A 35 4.34 8.16 -4.22
CA THR A 35 2.94 8.58 -4.35
C THR A 35 2.78 10.03 -4.82
N TRP A 36 3.75 10.93 -4.55
CA TRP A 36 3.64 12.36 -4.90
C TRP A 36 4.66 12.82 -5.93
N ALA A 37 5.75 12.07 -6.13
CA ALA A 37 6.77 12.39 -7.13
C ALA A 37 6.23 12.71 -8.53
N PRO A 38 5.16 12.04 -9.04
CA PRO A 38 4.56 12.41 -10.32
C PRO A 38 4.11 13.88 -10.41
N LEU A 39 3.69 14.49 -9.29
CA LEU A 39 3.22 15.89 -9.25
C LEU A 39 4.33 16.91 -9.53
N SER A 40 5.60 16.51 -9.49
CA SER A 40 6.73 17.35 -9.92
C SER A 40 6.82 17.50 -11.44
N ASN A 41 6.12 16.65 -12.21
CA ASN A 41 6.13 16.66 -13.66
C ASN A 41 4.92 17.43 -14.22
N ALA A 42 5.18 18.48 -14.99
CA ALA A 42 4.13 19.36 -15.53
C ALA A 42 3.19 18.64 -16.53
N ASP A 43 3.71 17.71 -17.33
CA ASP A 43 2.92 16.95 -18.30
C ASP A 43 1.96 15.98 -17.59
N PHE A 44 2.42 15.35 -16.51
CA PHE A 44 1.55 14.57 -15.63
C PHE A 44 0.43 15.42 -15.05
N ASN A 45 0.75 16.60 -14.48
CA ASN A 45 -0.25 17.49 -13.89
C ASN A 45 -1.31 17.92 -14.93
N ARG A 46 -0.87 18.29 -16.14
CA ARG A 46 -1.77 18.62 -17.24
C ARG A 46 -2.69 17.47 -17.60
N THR A 47 -2.15 16.25 -17.64
CA THR A 47 -2.90 15.02 -17.94
C THR A 47 -4.03 14.75 -16.93
N ILE A 48 -3.82 15.11 -15.65
CA ILE A 48 -4.83 15.01 -14.58
C ILE A 48 -5.87 16.12 -14.69
N ILE A 49 -5.43 17.37 -14.93
CA ILE A 49 -6.30 18.54 -15.06
C ILE A 49 -7.22 18.42 -16.29
N ASP A 50 -6.70 17.93 -17.42
CA ASP A 50 -7.47 17.70 -18.66
C ASP A 50 -8.61 16.68 -18.45
N ARG A 51 -8.52 15.84 -17.41
CA ARG A 51 -9.57 14.90 -16.99
C ARG A 51 -10.57 15.48 -15.99
N GLY A 52 -10.43 16.77 -15.65
CA GLY A 52 -11.30 17.47 -14.70
C GLY A 52 -11.09 17.06 -13.24
N ILE A 53 -9.90 16.56 -12.89
CA ILE A 53 -9.54 16.19 -11.52
C ILE A 53 -8.69 17.30 -10.91
N ASP A 54 -9.07 17.75 -9.71
CA ASP A 54 -8.23 18.62 -8.90
C ASP A 54 -7.04 17.82 -8.35
N LEU A 55 -5.82 18.37 -8.42
CA LEU A 55 -4.63 17.69 -7.91
C LEU A 55 -4.74 17.40 -6.40
N THR A 56 -5.54 18.17 -5.66
CA THR A 56 -5.83 17.93 -4.23
C THR A 56 -6.74 16.72 -4.00
N ASP A 57 -7.53 16.33 -4.99
CA ASP A 57 -8.39 15.15 -4.99
C ASP A 57 -7.68 13.92 -5.60
N LEU A 58 -6.39 14.01 -5.92
CA LEU A 58 -5.61 12.94 -6.53
C LEU A 58 -4.93 12.09 -5.45
N THR A 59 -5.00 10.77 -5.60
CA THR A 59 -4.15 9.85 -4.85
C THR A 59 -3.52 8.85 -5.78
N CYS A 60 -2.29 8.46 -5.49
CA CYS A 60 -1.53 7.54 -6.32
C CYS A 60 -0.97 6.41 -5.47
N LEU A 61 -0.74 5.26 -6.09
CA LEU A 61 -0.15 4.09 -5.48
C LEU A 61 1.00 3.55 -6.34
N PRO A 62 2.17 3.27 -5.73
CA PRO A 62 3.25 2.57 -6.40
C PRO A 62 2.94 1.06 -6.44
N ILE A 63 3.02 0.50 -7.64
CA ILE A 63 2.76 -0.89 -7.98
C ILE A 63 4.03 -1.46 -8.58
N SER A 64 4.48 -2.61 -8.06
CA SER A 64 5.69 -3.27 -8.54
C SER A 64 5.62 -3.51 -10.05
N THR A 65 6.74 -3.28 -10.74
CA THR A 65 6.83 -3.48 -12.19
C THR A 65 6.79 -4.95 -12.56
N GLY A 66 7.33 -5.83 -11.73
CA GLY A 66 7.69 -7.19 -12.14
C GLY A 66 9.06 -7.22 -12.81
N TRP A 67 9.34 -8.28 -13.57
CA TRP A 67 10.56 -8.45 -14.37
C TRP A 67 10.17 -9.03 -15.73
N PHE A 68 10.50 -8.33 -16.82
CA PHE A 68 10.18 -8.74 -18.19
C PHE A 68 11.41 -8.97 -19.08
N GLY A 69 12.60 -9.05 -18.49
CA GLY A 69 13.86 -9.36 -19.19
C GLY A 69 15.05 -8.56 -18.65
N GLU A 70 16.25 -8.93 -19.09
CA GLU A 70 17.52 -8.37 -18.58
C GLU A 70 17.65 -6.86 -18.81
N SER A 71 17.00 -6.30 -19.83
CA SER A 71 17.01 -4.85 -20.08
C SER A 71 16.41 -4.02 -18.94
N GLU A 72 15.57 -4.63 -18.09
CA GLU A 72 14.90 -3.95 -16.97
C GLU A 72 15.71 -4.00 -15.66
N GLU A 73 16.85 -4.69 -15.60
CA GLU A 73 17.64 -4.89 -14.38
C GLU A 73 18.54 -3.70 -13.99
N SER A 74 18.56 -2.65 -14.80
CA SER A 74 19.47 -1.51 -14.61
C SER A 74 18.98 -0.49 -13.57
N ARG A 75 17.67 -0.45 -13.28
CA ARG A 75 17.05 0.62 -12.48
C ARG A 75 15.98 0.09 -11.55
N ARG A 76 15.87 0.70 -10.35
CA ARG A 76 14.80 0.38 -9.40
C ARG A 76 13.52 1.12 -9.76
N LEU A 77 12.80 0.58 -10.74
CA LEU A 77 11.61 1.20 -11.31
C LEU A 77 10.32 0.79 -10.60
N ILE A 78 9.33 1.68 -10.60
CA ILE A 78 7.99 1.41 -10.09
C ILE A 78 6.91 2.05 -10.96
N LYS A 79 5.77 1.36 -11.12
CA LYS A 79 4.61 1.92 -11.82
C LYS A 79 3.76 2.67 -10.82
N VAL A 80 3.46 3.93 -11.07
CA VAL A 80 2.55 4.73 -10.26
C VAL A 80 1.22 4.84 -11.00
N GLN A 81 0.16 4.40 -10.32
CA GLN A 81 -1.21 4.46 -10.81
C GLN A 81 -2.05 5.33 -9.89
N CYS A 82 -2.94 6.14 -10.45
CA CYS A 82 -3.65 7.18 -9.69
C CYS A 82 -5.17 7.02 -9.77
N TYR A 83 -5.83 7.61 -8.78
CA TYR A 83 -7.25 7.50 -8.47
C TYR A 83 -7.78 8.86 -8.03
N SER A 84 -9.07 9.09 -8.23
CA SER A 84 -9.75 10.26 -7.65
C SER A 84 -10.30 9.92 -6.26
N MET A 85 -9.94 10.71 -5.26
CA MET A 85 -10.49 10.64 -3.90
C MET A 85 -11.70 11.56 -3.70
N LYS A 86 -12.13 12.31 -4.72
CA LYS A 86 -13.16 13.34 -4.57
C LYS A 86 -14.45 12.76 -3.98
N GLY A 87 -14.79 13.21 -2.77
CA GLY A 87 -16.05 12.90 -2.09
C GLY A 87 -16.21 11.47 -1.56
N ILE A 88 -15.18 10.61 -1.60
CA ILE A 88 -15.27 9.22 -1.09
C ILE A 88 -13.97 8.75 -0.43
N ALA A 89 -14.08 7.82 0.53
CA ALA A 89 -12.91 7.14 1.07
C ALA A 89 -12.38 6.01 0.15
N ASN A 90 -13.26 5.35 -0.60
CA ASN A 90 -12.92 4.18 -1.40
C ASN A 90 -12.37 4.56 -2.80
N PHE A 91 -11.22 5.22 -2.83
CA PHE A 91 -10.61 5.70 -4.08
C PHE A 91 -10.28 4.58 -5.07
N TYR A 92 -10.12 3.32 -4.62
CA TYR A 92 -9.97 2.16 -5.50
C TYR A 92 -11.12 2.00 -6.50
N MET A 93 -12.32 2.50 -6.18
CA MET A 93 -13.48 2.48 -7.08
C MET A 93 -13.47 3.61 -8.10
N ARG A 94 -12.50 4.53 -8.04
CA ARG A 94 -12.37 5.68 -8.95
C ARG A 94 -10.98 5.75 -9.61
N PRO A 95 -10.56 4.69 -10.32
CA PRO A 95 -9.26 4.67 -11.00
C PRO A 95 -9.22 5.64 -12.19
N ILE A 96 -8.05 6.23 -12.41
CA ILE A 96 -7.72 6.96 -13.64
C ILE A 96 -7.13 5.93 -14.62
N LYS A 97 -8.01 5.27 -15.37
CA LYS A 97 -7.63 4.18 -16.27
C LYS A 97 -6.80 4.67 -17.45
N GLY A 98 -5.92 3.79 -17.93
CA GLY A 98 -5.06 4.04 -19.10
C GLY A 98 -3.99 5.11 -18.88
N LEU A 99 -3.77 5.56 -17.64
CA LEU A 99 -2.68 6.43 -17.25
C LEU A 99 -1.74 5.65 -16.33
N THR A 100 -0.48 5.48 -16.72
CA THR A 100 0.56 4.84 -15.91
C THR A 100 1.83 5.67 -15.97
N VAL A 101 2.38 5.99 -14.81
CA VAL A 101 3.66 6.70 -14.69
C VAL A 101 4.74 5.70 -14.30
N LEU A 102 5.85 5.67 -15.02
CA LEU A 102 7.04 4.92 -14.65
C LEU A 102 7.97 5.86 -13.90
N LEU A 103 8.31 5.50 -12.66
CA LEU A 103 9.12 6.30 -11.76
C LEU A 103 10.40 5.54 -11.39
N ASP A 104 11.53 6.24 -11.33
CA ASP A 104 12.73 5.74 -10.69
C ASP A 104 12.64 5.97 -9.18
N MET A 105 12.71 4.90 -8.39
CA MET A 105 12.54 4.98 -6.94
C MET A 105 13.75 5.56 -6.21
N ASP A 106 14.94 5.58 -6.83
CA ASP A 106 16.15 6.10 -6.22
C ASP A 106 16.29 7.60 -6.50
N THR A 107 16.06 8.03 -7.73
CA THR A 107 16.11 9.47 -8.09
C THR A 107 14.79 10.21 -7.85
N LYS A 108 13.67 9.48 -7.74
CA LYS A 108 12.30 10.01 -7.66
C LYS A 108 11.86 10.76 -8.91
N GLU A 109 12.48 10.47 -10.04
CA GLU A 109 12.18 11.11 -11.31
C GLU A 109 11.16 10.31 -12.11
N VAL A 110 10.29 11.04 -12.81
CA VAL A 110 9.37 10.46 -13.79
C VAL A 110 10.14 10.10 -15.05
N ILE A 111 10.16 8.82 -15.40
CA ILE A 111 10.93 8.29 -16.53
C ILE A 111 10.06 8.21 -17.78
N HIS A 112 8.81 7.81 -17.62
CA HIS A 112 7.89 7.68 -18.72
C HIS A 112 6.45 7.88 -18.25
N ILE A 113 5.60 8.45 -19.10
CA ILE A 113 4.17 8.55 -18.88
C ILE A 113 3.47 7.85 -20.04
N VAL A 114 2.74 6.79 -19.74
CA VAL A 114 1.86 6.12 -20.70
C VAL A 114 0.44 6.65 -20.49
N ASP A 115 -0.09 7.39 -21.45
CA ASP A 115 -1.49 7.84 -21.46
C ASP A 115 -2.22 7.32 -22.71
N GLN A 116 -2.92 6.19 -22.54
CA GLN A 116 -3.79 5.57 -23.55
C GLN A 116 -5.28 5.68 -23.15
N GLY A 117 -5.58 6.44 -22.10
CA GLY A 117 -6.89 6.42 -21.43
C GLY A 117 -7.65 7.74 -21.44
N LYS A 118 -7.26 8.73 -22.27
CA LYS A 118 -7.84 10.08 -22.26
C LYS A 118 -9.37 10.12 -22.35
N ASN A 119 -9.95 9.19 -23.11
CA ASN A 119 -11.40 9.12 -23.32
C ASN A 119 -12.11 8.17 -22.35
N ILE A 120 -11.39 7.54 -21.41
CA ILE A 120 -11.99 6.61 -20.46
C ILE A 120 -12.54 7.42 -19.27
N PRO A 121 -13.86 7.38 -19.01
CA PRO A 121 -14.43 8.15 -17.91
C PRO A 121 -13.99 7.59 -16.55
N ILE A 122 -13.83 8.49 -15.59
CA ILE A 122 -13.60 8.13 -14.18
C ILE A 122 -14.94 7.64 -13.60
N PRO A 123 -15.00 6.46 -12.97
CA PRO A 123 -16.23 5.99 -12.36
C PRO A 123 -16.80 6.97 -11.32
N LYS A 124 -18.13 6.94 -11.16
CA LYS A 124 -18.84 7.76 -10.18
C LYS A 124 -18.56 7.27 -8.75
N ALA A 125 -18.66 8.19 -7.80
CA ALA A 125 -18.48 7.95 -6.37
C ALA A 125 -19.69 7.26 -5.69
N ALA A 126 -20.88 7.39 -6.27
CA ALA A 126 -22.12 6.92 -5.66
C ALA A 126 -22.06 5.42 -5.30
N ASP A 127 -22.55 5.08 -4.11
CA ASP A 127 -22.69 3.70 -3.61
C ASP A 127 -21.38 2.91 -3.49
N THR A 128 -20.24 3.59 -3.40
CA THR A 128 -18.91 2.95 -3.26
C THR A 128 -18.24 3.15 -1.90
N ASP A 129 -18.76 4.04 -1.05
CA ASP A 129 -18.20 4.31 0.27
C ASP A 129 -18.62 3.22 1.27
N TYR A 130 -17.63 2.63 1.95
CA TYR A 130 -17.84 1.55 2.91
C TYR A 130 -18.09 2.04 4.35
N ARG A 131 -17.90 3.35 4.60
CA ARG A 131 -18.03 3.90 5.95
C ARG A 131 -19.49 4.03 6.30
N PHE A 132 -19.86 3.54 7.49
CA PHE A 132 -21.23 3.63 8.01
C PHE A 132 -21.79 5.05 7.98
N SER A 133 -20.98 6.06 8.30
CA SER A 133 -21.38 7.48 8.29
C SER A 133 -21.69 8.05 6.91
N ALA A 134 -21.25 7.40 5.84
CA ALA A 134 -21.50 7.80 4.45
C ALA A 134 -22.70 7.07 3.83
N LEU A 135 -23.26 6.05 4.51
CA LEU A 135 -24.40 5.29 4.02
C LEU A 135 -25.71 6.05 4.26
N ASN A 136 -26.63 5.93 3.30
CA ASN A 136 -28.01 6.34 3.51
C ASN A 136 -28.66 5.39 4.53
N THR A 137 -28.94 5.89 5.74
CA THR A 137 -29.32 5.11 6.91
C THR A 137 -30.67 4.41 6.81
N GLN A 138 -31.45 4.69 5.76
CA GLN A 138 -32.78 4.12 5.55
C GLN A 138 -32.81 2.61 5.26
N GLN A 139 -31.65 1.97 4.99
CA GLN A 139 -31.58 0.55 4.61
C GLN A 139 -30.94 -0.37 5.66
N LEU A 140 -30.54 0.16 6.82
CA LEU A 140 -29.79 -0.63 7.80
C LEU A 140 -30.70 -1.42 8.74
N ARG A 141 -30.86 -2.72 8.45
CA ARG A 141 -31.45 -3.67 9.40
C ARG A 141 -30.39 -4.07 10.44
N LEU A 142 -30.32 -3.29 11.52
CA LEU A 142 -29.43 -3.59 12.64
C LEU A 142 -29.77 -4.95 13.25
N LYS A 143 -28.75 -5.81 13.41
CA LYS A 143 -28.87 -7.06 14.14
C LYS A 143 -28.84 -6.77 15.64
N LYS A 144 -29.57 -7.58 16.41
CA LYS A 144 -29.45 -7.55 17.87
C LYS A 144 -28.04 -7.99 18.28
N PRO A 145 -27.44 -7.38 19.31
CA PRO A 145 -26.15 -7.81 19.80
C PRO A 145 -26.25 -9.19 20.45
N ASP A 146 -25.27 -10.05 20.18
CA ASP A 146 -25.04 -11.30 20.93
C ASP A 146 -23.94 -11.05 21.96
N ILE A 147 -24.16 -11.50 23.20
CA ILE A 147 -23.20 -11.35 24.30
C ILE A 147 -22.56 -12.70 24.57
N LEU A 148 -21.24 -12.79 24.38
CA LEU A 148 -20.44 -13.97 24.71
C LEU A 148 -19.58 -13.67 25.94
N GLY A 149 -19.63 -14.54 26.94
CA GLY A 149 -18.84 -14.41 28.18
C GLY A 149 -18.31 -15.75 28.67
N ALA A 150 -17.08 -15.77 29.18
CA ALA A 150 -16.45 -16.93 29.80
C ALA A 150 -16.29 -16.69 31.31
N THR A 151 -16.94 -17.50 32.14
CA THR A 151 -16.95 -17.34 33.60
C THR A 151 -15.62 -17.63 34.28
N ARG A 152 -14.75 -18.43 33.64
CA ARG A 152 -13.44 -18.84 34.16
C ARG A 152 -12.26 -18.27 33.36
N GLY A 153 -12.52 -17.28 32.51
CA GLY A 153 -11.52 -16.75 31.58
C GLY A 153 -11.19 -17.73 30.44
N PRO A 154 -10.15 -17.45 29.64
CA PRO A 154 -9.72 -18.31 28.54
C PRO A 154 -9.08 -19.60 29.04
N GLU A 155 -9.35 -20.72 28.36
CA GLU A 155 -8.72 -22.02 28.65
C GLU A 155 -7.27 -22.14 28.12
N PHE A 156 -6.70 -21.04 27.64
CA PHE A 156 -5.34 -20.93 27.14
C PHE A 156 -4.52 -19.91 27.94
N CYS A 157 -3.22 -20.16 28.05
CA CYS A 157 -2.24 -19.23 28.61
C CYS A 157 -1.16 -18.92 27.58
N HIS A 158 -0.51 -17.76 27.73
CA HIS A 158 0.70 -17.45 26.97
C HIS A 158 1.85 -17.06 27.91
N ARG A 159 3.07 -17.47 27.55
CA ARG A 159 4.32 -17.02 28.20
C ARG A 159 5.30 -16.59 27.12
N GLY A 160 5.51 -15.28 27.01
CA GLY A 160 6.17 -14.71 25.84
C GLY A 160 5.42 -15.08 24.56
N ARG A 161 6.11 -15.73 23.61
CA ARG A 161 5.52 -16.23 22.34
C ARG A 161 4.95 -17.66 22.43
N ALA A 162 5.11 -18.33 23.56
CA ALA A 162 4.56 -19.67 23.74
C ALA A 162 3.08 -19.59 24.10
N PHE A 163 2.24 -20.36 23.41
CA PHE A 163 0.80 -20.41 23.57
C PHE A 163 0.37 -21.86 23.77
N GLY A 164 -0.55 -22.11 24.69
CA GLY A 164 -1.09 -23.45 24.92
C GLY A 164 -2.15 -23.49 26.01
N PRO A 165 -2.72 -24.67 26.27
CA PRO A 165 -3.79 -24.80 27.25
C PRO A 165 -3.27 -24.56 28.67
N VAL A 166 -4.16 -24.08 29.53
CA VAL A 166 -3.93 -23.96 30.98
C VAL A 166 -3.44 -25.32 31.51
N GLY A 167 -2.38 -25.32 32.33
CA GLY A 167 -1.82 -26.52 32.94
C GLY A 167 -0.78 -27.31 32.11
N LYS A 168 -0.60 -27.03 30.82
CA LYS A 168 0.47 -27.67 30.00
C LYS A 168 1.74 -26.84 29.83
N LEU A 169 1.70 -25.54 30.10
CA LEU A 169 2.87 -24.66 29.94
C LEU A 169 3.76 -24.52 31.20
N GLY A 170 3.53 -25.31 32.25
CA GLY A 170 4.27 -25.17 33.52
C GLY A 170 4.04 -23.82 34.21
N ILE A 171 2.93 -23.14 33.86
CA ILE A 171 2.47 -21.91 34.49
C ILE A 171 1.37 -22.35 35.46
N SER A 172 1.72 -22.44 36.75
CA SER A 172 0.71 -22.38 37.81
C SER A 172 0.24 -20.93 37.92
N LEU A 173 -1.07 -20.73 38.06
CA LEU A 173 -1.65 -19.45 38.46
C LEU A 173 -1.11 -19.03 39.84
#